data_AF-A0A9J6FE82-F1
#
_entry.id   AF-A0A9J6FE82-F1
#
_cell.length_a   1.000
_cell.length_b   1.000
_cell.length_c   1.000
_cell.angle_alpha   90.00
_cell.angle_beta   90.00
_cell.angle_gamma   90.00
#
_symmetry.space_group_name_H-M   'P 1'
#
loop_
_entity.id
_entity.type
_entity.pdbx_description
1 polymer ?
#
loop_
_entity_poly.entity_id
_entity_poly.type
_entity_poly.pdbx_seq_one_letter_code
_entity_poly.pdbx_strand_id
1 'polypeptide(L)'
;MLAMEGDQWLHGLRTIPYREAHRRLMQLPGVGAKVADCVCLMALDKPEAVPVDIHMWRMATQHYLPHLKSLKNLSPAVYREIGKSDIALMLCLNRPSCN
;
A
#
# COMPACT_ATOMS: atom_id res chain seq x y z
N MET A 1 -16.83 -26.70 5.35
CA MET A 1 -17.38 -26.21 4.06
C MET A 1 -17.08 -24.72 3.84
N LEU A 2 -17.23 -23.84 4.84
CA LEU A 2 -16.98 -22.39 4.71
C LEU A 2 -15.55 -21.97 4.33
N ALA A 3 -14.51 -22.76 4.66
CA ALA A 3 -13.12 -22.37 4.37
C ALA A 3 -12.78 -22.42 2.87
N MET A 4 -13.36 -23.36 2.12
CA MET A 4 -13.02 -23.57 0.71
C MET A 4 -13.45 -22.41 -0.19
N GLU A 5 -14.56 -21.77 0.11
CA GLU A 5 -15.07 -20.62 -0.66
C GLU A 5 -14.19 -19.37 -0.46
N GLY A 6 -13.68 -19.17 0.76
CA GLY A 6 -12.78 -18.06 1.08
C GLY A 6 -11.42 -18.19 0.39
N ASP A 7 -10.82 -19.39 0.41
CA ASP A 7 -9.54 -19.65 -0.25
C ASP A 7 -9.65 -19.45 -1.77
N GLN A 8 -10.71 -19.95 -2.39
CA GLN A 8 -10.91 -19.83 -3.82
C GLN A 8 -11.14 -18.38 -4.25
N TRP A 9 -11.87 -17.60 -3.44
CA TRP A 9 -12.02 -16.15 -3.64
C TRP A 9 -10.67 -15.43 -3.57
N LEU A 10 -9.85 -15.70 -2.55
CA LEU A 10 -8.55 -15.06 -2.35
C LEU A 10 -7.59 -15.39 -3.50
N HIS A 11 -7.50 -16.65 -3.91
CA HIS A 11 -6.68 -17.06 -5.05
C HIS A 11 -7.14 -16.41 -6.36
N GLY A 12 -8.45 -16.20 -6.53
CA GLY A 12 -9.00 -15.45 -7.66
C GLY A 12 -8.53 -14.00 -7.74
N LEU A 13 -8.15 -13.36 -6.62
CA LEU A 13 -7.62 -11.99 -6.64
C LEU A 13 -6.24 -11.89 -7.29
N ARG A 14 -5.50 -13.00 -7.40
CA ARG A 14 -4.18 -13.03 -8.05
C ARG A 14 -4.28 -12.81 -9.56
N THR A 15 -5.38 -13.23 -10.18
CA THR A 15 -5.56 -13.19 -11.65
C THR A 15 -6.16 -11.89 -12.16
N ILE A 16 -6.77 -11.08 -11.29
CA ILE A 16 -7.38 -9.80 -11.68
C ILE A 16 -6.38 -8.63 -11.54
N PRO A 17 -6.65 -7.45 -12.15
CA PRO A 17 -5.77 -6.29 -12.04
C PRO A 17 -5.64 -5.78 -10.60
N TYR A 18 -4.48 -5.21 -10.24
CA TYR A 18 -4.19 -4.66 -8.91
C TYR A 18 -5.33 -3.78 -8.36
N ARG A 19 -5.80 -2.81 -9.15
CA ARG A 19 -6.85 -1.88 -8.69
C ARG A 19 -8.12 -2.58 -8.27
N GLU A 20 -8.48 -3.65 -8.96
CA GLU A 20 -9.69 -4.42 -8.66
C GLU A 20 -9.47 -5.34 -7.45
N ALA A 21 -8.31 -6.00 -7.36
CA ALA A 21 -7.93 -6.79 -6.19
C ALA A 21 -7.90 -5.94 -4.91
N HIS A 22 -7.27 -4.77 -4.97
CA HIS A 22 -7.19 -3.80 -3.87
C HIS A 22 -8.58 -3.33 -3.42
N ARG A 23 -9.44 -2.98 -4.38
CA ARG A 23 -10.82 -2.55 -4.11
C ARG A 23 -11.63 -3.66 -3.41
N ARG A 24 -11.48 -4.91 -3.83
CA ARG A 24 -12.16 -6.07 -3.20
C ARG A 24 -11.64 -6.33 -1.79
N LEU A 25 -10.33 -6.22 -1.58
CA LEU A 25 -9.73 -6.33 -0.24
C LEU A 25 -10.25 -5.25 0.70
N MET A 26 -10.35 -4.00 0.23
CA MET A 26 -10.88 -2.88 1.03
C MET A 26 -12.36 -3.00 1.42
N GLN A 27 -13.11 -3.94 0.84
CA GLN A 27 -14.49 -4.23 1.26
C GLN A 27 -14.55 -5.07 2.53
N LEU A 28 -13.43 -5.72 2.90
CA LEU A 28 -13.37 -6.52 4.12
C LEU A 28 -13.32 -5.62 5.36
N PRO A 29 -14.04 -5.96 6.43
CA PRO A 29 -14.02 -5.19 7.67
C PRO A 29 -12.60 -5.15 8.26
N GLY A 30 -12.09 -3.93 8.53
CA GLY A 30 -10.75 -3.72 9.08
C GLY A 30 -9.62 -3.65 8.06
N VAL A 31 -9.89 -3.84 6.76
CA VAL A 31 -8.88 -3.74 5.70
C VAL A 31 -8.87 -2.33 5.09
N GLY A 32 -7.89 -1.53 5.51
CA GLY A 32 -7.61 -0.21 4.91
C GLY A 32 -6.62 -0.28 3.73
N ALA A 33 -6.40 0.85 3.05
CA ALA A 33 -5.54 0.93 1.87
C ALA A 33 -4.14 0.33 2.09
N LYS A 34 -3.48 0.64 3.22
CA LYS A 34 -2.18 0.09 3.59
C LYS A 34 -2.19 -1.44 3.65
N VAL A 35 -3.21 -2.02 4.27
CA VAL A 35 -3.32 -3.48 4.43
C VAL A 35 -3.62 -4.12 3.08
N ALA A 36 -4.52 -3.53 2.29
CA ALA A 36 -4.83 -4.00 0.95
C ALA A 36 -3.58 -3.99 0.03
N ASP A 37 -2.76 -2.93 0.07
CA ASP A 37 -1.50 -2.86 -0.68
C ASP A 37 -0.47 -3.88 -0.19
N CYS A 38 -0.34 -4.08 1.14
CA CYS A 38 0.52 -5.13 1.70
C CYS A 38 0.15 -6.52 1.16
N VAL A 39 -1.14 -6.85 1.15
CA VAL A 39 -1.62 -8.15 0.63
C VAL A 39 -1.40 -8.25 -0.88
N CYS A 40 -1.68 -7.17 -1.63
CA CYS A 40 -1.44 -7.14 -3.07
C CYS A 40 0.04 -7.41 -3.41
N LEU A 41 0.95 -6.71 -2.72
CA LEU A 41 2.39 -6.81 -2.95
C LEU A 41 2.95 -8.18 -2.54
N MET A 42 2.63 -8.66 -1.33
CA MET A 42 3.31 -9.83 -0.75
C MET A 42 2.62 -11.17 -1.07
N ALA A 43 1.33 -11.17 -1.39
CA ALA A 43 0.55 -12.41 -1.53
C ALA A 43 -0.15 -12.57 -2.89
N LEU A 44 -0.40 -11.49 -3.64
CA LEU A 44 -1.18 -11.52 -4.89
C LEU A 44 -0.37 -11.21 -6.16
N ASP A 45 0.98 -11.22 -6.08
CA ASP A 45 1.90 -10.92 -7.20
C ASP A 45 1.60 -9.58 -7.90
N LYS A 46 1.33 -8.53 -7.12
CA LYS A 46 1.15 -7.17 -7.65
C LYS A 46 2.36 -6.30 -7.27
N PRO A 47 3.49 -6.39 -8.02
CA PRO A 47 4.70 -5.60 -7.72
C PRO A 47 4.47 -4.09 -7.82
N GLU A 48 3.41 -3.65 -8.51
CA GLU A 48 2.99 -2.26 -8.57
C GLU A 48 2.33 -1.74 -7.28
N ALA A 49 1.96 -2.62 -6.34
CA ALA A 49 1.35 -2.22 -5.08
C ALA A 49 2.41 -1.72 -4.10
N VAL A 50 2.21 -0.51 -3.58
CA VAL A 50 3.16 0.10 -2.64
C VAL A 50 2.45 0.43 -1.33
N PRO A 51 2.68 -0.34 -0.25
CA PRO A 51 2.03 -0.08 1.03
C PRO A 51 2.62 1.18 1.67
N VAL A 52 1.84 2.26 1.83
CA VAL A 52 2.33 3.49 2.49
C VAL A 52 1.92 3.50 3.96
N ASP A 53 2.88 3.67 4.86
CA ASP A 53 2.61 3.81 6.30
C ASP A 53 3.11 5.16 6.86
N ILE A 54 2.96 5.34 8.18
CA ILE A 54 3.38 6.57 8.87
C ILE A 54 4.89 6.80 8.81
N HIS A 55 5.71 5.74 8.73
CA HIS A 55 7.16 5.87 8.63
C HIS A 55 7.54 6.31 7.23
N MET A 56 6.96 5.69 6.20
CA MET A 56 7.15 6.14 4.82
C MET A 56 6.69 7.56 4.61
N TRP A 57 5.57 7.97 5.22
CA TRP A 57 5.12 9.35 5.17
C TRP A 57 6.13 10.31 5.81
N ARG A 58 6.64 10.01 7.02
CA ARG A 58 7.67 10.82 7.67
C ARG A 58 8.92 10.95 6.82
N MET A 59 9.41 9.85 6.26
CA MET A 59 10.60 9.87 5.42
C MET A 59 10.37 10.60 4.09
N ALA A 60 9.23 10.36 3.43
CA ALA A 60 8.83 11.06 2.22
C ALA A 60 8.81 12.57 2.46
N THR A 61 8.17 13.03 3.54
CA THR A 61 8.10 14.46 3.88
C THR A 61 9.43 15.07 4.33
N GLN A 62 10.34 14.26 4.85
CA GLN A 62 11.68 14.73 5.26
C GLN A 62 12.62 14.89 4.07
N HIS A 63 12.56 13.98 3.09
CA HIS A 63 13.61 13.88 2.07
C HIS A 63 13.16 14.16 0.64
N TYR A 64 11.88 13.97 0.31
CA TYR A 64 11.43 13.95 -1.09
C TYR A 64 10.21 14.85 -1.39
N LEU A 65 9.26 14.96 -0.46
CA LEU A 65 7.99 15.68 -0.61
C LEU A 65 7.78 16.67 0.56
N PRO A 66 8.65 17.68 0.72
CA PRO A 66 8.61 18.59 1.88
C PRO A 66 7.31 19.40 1.97
N HIS A 67 6.59 19.61 0.86
CA HIS A 67 5.30 20.30 0.86
C HIS A 67 4.21 19.54 1.64
N LEU A 68 4.32 18.21 1.71
CA LEU A 68 3.40 17.36 2.48
C LEU A 68 3.63 17.45 4.00
N LYS A 69 4.72 18.06 4.46
CA LYS A 69 5.04 18.27 5.89
C LYS A 69 4.04 19.18 6.60
N SER A 70 3.36 20.05 5.85
CA SER A 70 2.31 20.94 6.38
C SER A 70 1.02 20.22 6.74
N LEU A 71 0.83 18.99 6.24
CA LEU A 71 -0.36 18.19 6.49
C LEU A 71 -0.22 17.47 7.83
N LYS A 72 -1.26 17.53 8.66
CA LYS A 72 -1.23 16.95 10.01
C LYS A 72 -1.43 15.43 10.03
N ASN A 73 -2.10 14.89 9.02
CA ASN A 73 -2.56 13.49 9.00
C ASN A 73 -2.32 12.84 7.62
N LEU A 74 -2.11 11.53 7.61
CA LEU A 74 -2.08 10.71 6.40
C LEU A 74 -3.50 10.59 5.81
N SER A 75 -3.89 11.57 5.00
CA SER A 75 -5.17 11.55 4.29
C SER A 75 -5.09 10.62 3.06
N PRO A 76 -6.24 10.18 2.51
CA PRO A 76 -6.26 9.39 1.28
C PRO A 76 -5.58 10.09 0.09
N ALA A 77 -5.57 11.43 0.07
CA ALA A 77 -4.86 12.19 -0.96
C ALA A 77 -3.34 12.06 -0.81
N VAL A 78 -2.83 12.23 0.42
CA VAL A 78 -1.41 12.07 0.75
C VAL A 78 -0.93 10.67 0.46
N TYR A 79 -1.72 9.65 0.84
CA TYR A 79 -1.44 8.25 0.56
C TYR A 79 -1.24 8.02 -0.95
N ARG A 80 -2.18 8.50 -1.78
CA ARG A 80 -2.11 8.36 -3.23
C ARG A 80 -0.95 9.11 -3.84
N GLU A 81 -0.60 10.28 -3.31
CA GLU A 81 0.52 11.07 -3.80
C GLU A 81 1.84 10.33 -3.54
N ILE A 82 2.06 9.87 -2.31
CA ILE A 82 3.27 9.10 -1.95
C ILE A 82 3.36 7.80 -2.76
N GLY A 83 2.25 7.07 -2.90
CA GLY A 83 2.22 5.81 -3.65
C GLY A 83 2.44 5.99 -5.16
N LYS A 84 2.08 7.13 -5.76
CA LYS A 84 2.32 7.43 -7.18
C LYS A 84 3.72 7.90 -7.49
N SER A 85 4.45 8.41 -6.51
CA SER A 85 5.65 9.21 -6.78
C SER A 85 6.91 8.37 -7.06
N ASP A 86 6.82 7.03 -7.15
CA ASP A 86 7.95 6.06 -7.13
C ASP A 86 8.88 6.15 -5.89
N ILE A 87 8.78 7.24 -5.13
CA ILE A 87 9.52 7.54 -3.89
C ILE A 87 9.30 6.44 -2.85
N ALA A 88 8.11 5.87 -2.75
CA ALA A 88 7.85 4.82 -1.77
C ALA A 88 8.64 3.53 -2.07
N LEU A 89 8.90 3.22 -3.35
CA LEU A 89 9.82 2.13 -3.73
C LEU A 89 11.27 2.49 -3.38
N MET A 90 11.69 3.74 -3.67
CA MET A 90 13.01 4.23 -3.27
C MET A 90 13.23 4.20 -1.76
N LEU A 91 12.22 4.56 -0.96
CA LEU A 91 12.26 4.55 0.51
C LEU A 91 12.36 3.13 1.07
N CYS A 92 11.64 2.18 0.47
CA CYS A 92 11.71 0.78 0.85
C CYS A 92 13.08 0.15 0.53
N LEU A 93 13.72 0.53 -0.58
CA LEU A 93 15.01 -0.01 -1.03
C LEU A 93 16.22 0.77 -0.48
N ASN A 94 16.07 2.05 -0.14
CA ASN A 94 17.13 2.93 0.34
C ASN A 94 16.76 3.49 1.72
N ARG A 95 16.53 2.61 2.70
CA ARG A 95 16.29 3.01 4.09
C ARG A 95 17.51 3.84 4.57
N PRO A 96 17.43 5.17 4.77
CA PRO A 96 18.54 6.00 5.22
C PRO A 96 18.88 5.80 6.71
N SER A 97 18.40 4.73 7.35
CA SER A 97 18.55 4.46 8.78
C SER A 97 19.37 3.21 9.11
N CYS A 98 20.22 2.77 8.19
CA CYS A 98 21.43 2.01 8.54
C CYS A 98 22.67 2.94 8.50
N ASN A 99 22.61 4.04 9.24
CA ASN A 99 23.76 4.70 9.87
C ASN A 99 23.24 5.52 11.05
#